data_AF-M6FNA4-F1
#
_entry.id   AF-M6FNA4-F1
#
_cell.length_a   1.000
_cell.length_b   1.000
_cell.length_c   1.000
_cell.angle_alpha   90.00
_cell.angle_beta   90.00
_cell.angle_gamma   90.00
#
_symmetry.space_group_name_H-M   'P 1'
#
loop_
_entity.id
_entity.type
_entity.pdbx_description
1 polymer ?
#
loop_
_entity_poly.entity_id
_entity_poly.type
_entity_poly.pdbx_seq_one_letter_code
_entity_poly.pdbx_strand_id
1 'polypeptide(L)'
;MVSIRKLVFYSGISIVLVVLVWILFSSEDLSEKEKKSKEADSVALLLGGGGSSSSSSGSSGSKTSESIFDSSFYKAGKGEYIEAEKGEQKEADPDAADADNPINPQTNKPYTNEEMERFSQLRERFPNNSLVPKKLSPAEKEAKKQEDNQVAEAARNVYARTASPAQIRLYYNHMEKQTLDRMDIINYLVDLQKGSGDEETEKKLQNIQDSIKNQLQQVQKDKENAFQQAGL
;
A
#
# COMPACT_ATOMS: atom_id res chain seq x y z
N MET A 1 -40.08 -41.75 -34.00
CA MET A 1 -38.76 -42.40 -34.03
C MET A 1 -37.73 -41.37 -34.51
N VAL A 2 -36.81 -40.93 -33.64
CA VAL A 2 -35.77 -39.96 -34.03
C VAL A 2 -34.72 -40.70 -34.85
N SER A 3 -34.40 -40.21 -36.05
CA SER A 3 -33.40 -40.84 -36.91
C SER A 3 -32.01 -40.70 -36.30
N ILE A 4 -31.20 -41.76 -36.40
CA ILE A 4 -29.83 -41.83 -35.86
C ILE A 4 -28.97 -40.63 -36.31
N ARG A 5 -29.21 -40.10 -37.52
CA ARG A 5 -28.53 -38.90 -38.03
C ARG A 5 -28.83 -37.63 -37.22
N LYS A 6 -30.06 -37.47 -36.73
CA LYS A 6 -30.42 -36.34 -35.85
C LYS A 6 -29.80 -36.49 -34.46
N LEU A 7 -29.74 -37.73 -33.95
CA LEU A 7 -29.14 -38.05 -32.64
C LEU A 7 -27.64 -37.72 -32.58
N VAL A 8 -26.89 -38.02 -33.64
CA VAL A 8 -25.46 -37.68 -33.75
C VAL A 8 -25.25 -36.16 -33.85
N PHE A 9 -26.11 -35.45 -34.59
CA PHE A 9 -26.04 -33.98 -34.69
C PHE A 9 -26.31 -33.27 -33.36
N TYR A 10 -27.34 -33.70 -32.61
CA TYR A 10 -27.65 -33.12 -31.30
C TYR A 10 -26.57 -33.44 -30.26
N SER A 11 -25.96 -34.63 -30.30
CA SER A 11 -24.84 -35.00 -29.44
C SER A 11 -23.60 -34.12 -29.68
N GLY A 12 -23.24 -33.88 -30.95
CA GLY A 12 -22.11 -33.00 -31.29
C GLY A 12 -22.33 -31.55 -30.86
N ILE A 13 -23.54 -31.01 -31.09
CA ILE A 13 -23.90 -29.65 -30.68
C ILE A 13 -23.92 -29.51 -29.16
N SER A 14 -24.39 -30.54 -28.43
CA SER A 14 -24.40 -30.55 -26.97
C SER A 14 -22.98 -30.50 -26.38
N ILE A 15 -22.04 -31.26 -26.95
CA ILE A 15 -20.63 -31.24 -26.52
C ILE A 15 -19.99 -29.87 -26.79
N VAL A 16 -20.23 -29.29 -27.96
CA VAL A 16 -19.73 -27.94 -28.29
C VAL A 16 -20.32 -26.87 -27.38
N LEU A 17 -21.61 -26.97 -27.03
CA LEU A 17 -22.25 -26.07 -26.07
C LEU A 17 -21.67 -26.21 -24.66
N VAL A 18 -21.41 -27.43 -24.19
CA VAL A 18 -20.77 -27.65 -22.88
C VAL A 18 -19.36 -27.08 -22.86
N VAL A 19 -18.59 -27.25 -23.94
CA VAL A 19 -17.24 -26.66 -24.06
C VAL A 19 -17.32 -25.13 -24.11
N LEU A 20 -18.28 -24.55 -24.84
CA LEU A 20 -18.46 -23.09 -24.88
C LEU A 20 -18.91 -22.51 -23.54
N VAL A 21 -19.80 -23.19 -22.82
CA VAL A 21 -20.19 -22.80 -21.45
C VAL A 21 -19.00 -22.93 -20.50
N TRP A 22 -18.20 -23.99 -20.63
CA TRP A 22 -16.99 -24.16 -19.82
C TRP A 22 -15.94 -23.08 -20.11
N ILE A 23 -15.76 -22.70 -21.38
CA ILE A 23 -14.88 -21.59 -21.78
C ILE A 23 -15.41 -20.26 -21.24
N LEU A 24 -16.71 -19.98 -21.36
CA LEU A 24 -17.30 -18.74 -20.85
C LEU A 24 -17.10 -18.62 -19.34
N PHE A 25 -17.41 -19.66 -18.57
CA PHE A 25 -17.17 -19.69 -17.12
C PHE A 25 -15.68 -19.71 -16.72
N SER A 26 -14.76 -20.14 -17.59
CA SER A 26 -13.31 -20.12 -17.32
C SER A 26 -12.61 -18.84 -17.78
N SER A 27 -13.23 -18.06 -18.68
CA SER A 27 -12.61 -16.89 -19.33
C SER A 27 -12.84 -15.57 -18.58
N GLU A 28 -13.92 -15.45 -17.80
CA GLU A 28 -14.18 -14.28 -16.95
C GLU A 28 -13.14 -14.12 -15.81
N ASP A 29 -12.48 -15.22 -15.44
CA ASP A 29 -11.58 -15.28 -14.30
C ASP A 29 -10.15 -14.76 -14.60
N LEU A 30 -9.67 -14.91 -15.84
CA LEU A 30 -8.28 -14.57 -16.19
C LEU A 30 -8.06 -13.05 -16.23
N SER A 31 -8.96 -12.29 -16.85
CA SER A 31 -8.83 -10.84 -16.92
C SER A 31 -8.97 -10.17 -15.55
N GLU A 32 -9.84 -10.67 -14.69
CA GLU A 32 -10.02 -10.12 -13.34
C GLU A 32 -8.87 -10.52 -12.42
N LYS A 33 -8.33 -11.74 -12.55
CA LYS A 33 -7.11 -12.15 -11.83
C LYS A 33 -5.90 -11.31 -12.22
N GLU A 34 -5.71 -11.02 -13.51
CA GLU A 34 -4.60 -10.16 -13.97
C GLU A 34 -4.73 -8.70 -13.49
N LYS A 35 -5.96 -8.16 -13.40
CA LYS A 35 -6.18 -6.82 -12.83
C LYS A 35 -5.90 -6.80 -11.34
N LYS A 36 -6.46 -7.77 -10.60
CA LYS A 36 -6.24 -7.92 -9.16
C LYS A 36 -4.77 -8.13 -8.83
N SER A 37 -4.03 -8.89 -9.63
CA SER A 37 -2.59 -9.09 -9.42
C SER A 37 -1.80 -7.79 -9.62
N LYS A 38 -2.09 -7.01 -10.67
CA LYS A 38 -1.43 -5.71 -10.90
C LYS A 38 -1.74 -4.69 -9.79
N GLU A 39 -2.96 -4.71 -9.28
CA GLU A 39 -3.37 -3.87 -8.15
C GLU A 39 -2.68 -4.31 -6.86
N ALA A 40 -2.62 -5.61 -6.61
CA ALA A 40 -1.90 -6.18 -5.47
C ALA A 40 -0.40 -5.87 -5.53
N ASP A 41 0.22 -5.94 -6.70
CA ASP A 41 1.62 -5.55 -6.91
C ASP A 41 1.86 -4.07 -6.59
N SER A 42 0.92 -3.20 -6.97
CA SER A 42 1.01 -1.76 -6.70
C SER A 42 0.92 -1.47 -5.19
N VAL A 43 0.05 -2.20 -4.48
CA VAL A 43 -0.03 -2.11 -3.01
C VAL A 43 1.18 -2.75 -2.35
N ALA A 44 1.66 -3.89 -2.84
CA ALA A 44 2.85 -4.56 -2.33
C ALA A 44 4.09 -3.67 -2.47
N LEU A 45 4.21 -2.92 -3.57
CA LEU A 45 5.26 -1.92 -3.76
C LEU A 45 5.23 -0.82 -2.69
N LEU A 46 4.04 -0.33 -2.34
CA LEU A 46 3.86 0.63 -1.25
C LEU A 46 4.29 0.06 0.12
N LEU A 47 4.14 -1.25 0.28
CA LEU A 47 4.54 -2.01 1.46
C LEU A 47 5.98 -2.53 1.39
N GLY A 48 6.77 -2.17 0.38
CA GLY A 48 8.16 -2.63 0.23
C GLY A 48 8.37 -4.02 -0.32
N GLY A 49 7.33 -4.67 -0.83
CA GLY A 49 7.38 -5.97 -1.51
C GLY A 49 7.93 -5.93 -2.92
N GLY A 50 8.47 -4.81 -3.38
CA GLY A 50 8.97 -4.60 -4.74
C GLY A 50 10.31 -5.27 -5.01
N GLY A 51 10.39 -6.60 -4.91
CA GLY A 51 11.54 -7.38 -5.38
C GLY A 51 11.37 -7.76 -6.85
N SER A 52 11.79 -6.87 -7.76
CA SER A 52 12.11 -7.10 -9.19
C SER A 52 11.69 -8.46 -9.80
N SER A 53 10.58 -8.49 -10.54
CA SER A 53 10.25 -9.55 -11.48
C SER A 53 11.02 -9.38 -12.80
N SER A 54 12.33 -9.67 -12.79
CA SER A 54 13.10 -9.87 -14.03
C SER A 54 14.17 -10.95 -13.85
N SER A 55 13.93 -12.09 -14.52
CA SER A 55 14.88 -13.07 -15.06
C SER A 55 16.22 -13.33 -14.34
N SER A 56 16.40 -14.61 -13.97
CA SER A 56 17.65 -15.36 -13.81
C SER A 56 18.96 -14.69 -14.30
N SER A 57 19.88 -14.40 -13.38
CA SER A 57 21.27 -14.88 -13.40
C SER A 57 21.99 -14.45 -12.13
N GLY A 58 22.79 -15.35 -11.56
CA GLY A 58 23.32 -15.22 -10.21
C GLY A 58 24.35 -14.10 -10.04
N SER A 59 24.32 -13.46 -8.88
CA SER A 59 25.52 -13.02 -8.18
C SER A 59 25.20 -12.75 -6.72
N SER A 60 26.08 -13.23 -5.86
CA SER A 60 26.09 -13.10 -4.41
C SER A 60 26.03 -11.64 -3.95
N GLY A 61 25.02 -11.29 -3.18
CA GLY A 61 24.94 -10.04 -2.43
C GLY A 61 23.66 -10.04 -1.62
N SER A 62 23.79 -10.05 -0.30
CA SER A 62 22.71 -10.06 0.69
C SER A 62 21.68 -8.95 0.44
N LYS A 63 20.68 -9.21 -0.40
CA LYS A 63 19.45 -8.43 -0.49
C LYS A 63 18.43 -9.14 0.38
N THR A 64 18.28 -8.69 1.62
CA THR A 64 17.12 -9.03 2.43
C THR A 64 15.90 -8.53 1.67
N SER A 65 15.20 -9.43 0.98
CA SER A 65 13.82 -9.18 0.56
C SER A 65 13.03 -9.03 1.86
N GLU A 66 12.94 -7.80 2.39
CA GLU A 66 12.06 -7.53 3.52
C GLU A 66 10.66 -7.98 3.11
N SER A 67 10.10 -8.89 3.88
CA SER A 67 8.72 -9.33 3.70
C SER A 67 7.81 -8.10 3.68
N ILE A 68 6.77 -8.08 2.83
CA ILE A 68 5.77 -6.99 2.86
C ILE A 68 5.27 -6.73 4.28
N PHE A 69 5.16 -7.81 5.07
CA PHE A 69 4.69 -7.85 6.46
C PHE A 69 5.67 -7.26 7.49
N ASP A 70 6.94 -7.09 7.12
CA ASP A 70 7.98 -6.52 8.00
C ASP A 70 8.27 -5.05 7.74
N SER A 71 7.54 -4.45 6.79
CA SER A 71 7.77 -3.10 6.31
C SER A 71 7.60 -2.02 7.38
N SER A 72 8.34 -0.93 7.20
CA SER A 72 8.20 0.29 8.00
C SER A 72 6.78 0.87 7.90
N PHE A 73 6.02 0.54 6.85
CA PHE A 73 4.61 0.88 6.72
C PHE A 73 3.77 0.40 7.91
N TYR A 74 4.01 -0.83 8.39
CA TYR A 74 3.29 -1.43 9.53
C TYR A 74 3.83 -1.01 10.90
N LYS A 75 5.11 -0.61 10.95
CA LYS A 75 5.80 -0.20 12.18
C LYS A 75 5.63 1.29 12.47
N ALA A 76 5.49 2.11 11.43
CA ALA A 76 5.19 3.53 11.55
C ALA A 76 3.82 3.68 12.22
N GLY A 77 3.73 4.51 13.25
CA GLY A 77 2.56 4.59 14.15
C GLY A 77 2.93 4.49 15.63
N LYS A 78 4.10 3.92 15.95
CA LYS A 78 4.68 3.94 17.30
C LYS A 78 5.63 5.12 17.54
N GLY A 79 5.31 6.32 17.07
CA GLY A 79 6.06 7.55 17.41
C GLY A 79 7.59 7.54 17.18
N GLU A 80 8.13 6.56 16.45
CA GLU A 80 9.56 6.34 16.33
C GLU A 80 10.07 7.14 15.13
N TYR A 81 10.85 8.16 15.44
CA TYR A 81 11.51 9.01 14.45
C TYR A 81 12.64 8.20 13.81
N ILE A 82 12.49 7.83 12.54
CA ILE A 82 13.56 7.22 11.76
C ILE A 82 14.37 8.37 11.14
N GLU A 83 15.59 8.55 11.64
CA GLU A 83 16.54 9.54 11.15
C GLU A 83 17.03 9.11 9.75
N ALA A 84 16.89 9.99 8.76
CA ALA A 84 17.30 9.70 7.38
C ALA A 84 18.84 9.68 7.28
N GLU A 85 19.43 8.50 7.08
CA GLU A 85 20.86 8.39 6.74
C GLU A 85 21.11 8.84 5.30
N LYS A 86 22.15 9.67 5.13
CA LYS A 86 22.60 10.19 3.83
C LYS A 86 23.31 9.09 3.03
N GLY A 87 22.66 8.62 1.96
CA GLY A 87 23.28 7.75 0.94
C GLY A 87 23.69 8.53 -0.31
N GLU A 88 24.92 8.28 -0.77
CA GLU A 88 25.54 8.90 -1.95
C GLU A 88 24.90 8.46 -3.28
N GLN A 89 24.91 9.39 -4.26
CA GLN A 89 24.34 9.23 -5.60
C GLN A 89 25.32 8.54 -6.58
N LYS A 90 24.83 7.59 -7.40
CA LYS A 90 25.45 7.22 -8.69
C LYS A 90 24.45 6.60 -9.67
N GLU A 91 24.76 6.75 -10.95
CA GLU A 91 23.87 6.97 -12.11
C GLU A 91 23.24 5.73 -12.81
N ALA A 92 22.07 6.01 -13.40
CA ALA A 92 21.47 5.63 -14.70
C ALA A 92 21.47 4.16 -15.21
N ASP A 93 20.26 3.57 -15.21
CA ASP A 93 19.77 2.40 -15.95
C ASP A 93 18.28 2.69 -16.34
N PRO A 94 17.59 1.95 -17.22
CA PRO A 94 16.24 2.30 -17.72
C PRO A 94 15.16 2.29 -16.63
N ASP A 95 15.51 1.83 -15.42
CA ASP A 95 14.95 2.16 -14.10
C ASP A 95 15.15 3.63 -13.68
N ALA A 96 15.16 4.56 -14.64
CA ALA A 96 15.49 5.94 -14.39
C ALA A 96 14.44 6.56 -13.45
N ALA A 97 14.87 6.95 -12.26
CA ALA A 97 14.09 7.82 -11.41
C ALA A 97 14.32 9.27 -11.84
N ASP A 98 13.22 9.99 -12.07
CA ASP A 98 13.31 11.44 -12.26
C ASP A 98 13.89 12.09 -10.99
N ALA A 99 14.63 13.19 -11.14
CA ALA A 99 15.24 13.91 -10.02
C ALA A 99 14.21 14.38 -8.97
N ASP A 100 12.95 14.53 -9.38
CA ASP A 100 11.83 14.97 -8.55
C ASP A 100 11.02 13.81 -7.94
N ASN A 101 11.39 12.55 -8.21
CA ASN A 101 10.72 11.40 -7.60
C ASN A 101 10.93 11.39 -6.08
N PRO A 102 9.87 11.08 -5.29
CA PRO A 102 10.01 10.96 -3.85
C PRO A 102 10.99 9.84 -3.47
N ILE A 103 11.66 9.99 -2.33
CA ILE A 103 12.56 8.96 -1.79
C ILE A 103 11.73 7.88 -1.12
N ASN A 104 12.01 6.63 -1.46
CA ASN A 104 11.46 5.47 -0.79
C ASN A 104 12.09 5.35 0.62
N PRO A 105 11.30 5.37 1.70
CA PRO A 105 11.81 5.32 3.07
C PRO A 105 12.46 3.98 3.45
N GLN A 106 12.21 2.91 2.68
CA GLN A 106 12.78 1.58 2.93
C GLN A 106 14.13 1.39 2.26
N THR A 107 14.29 1.90 1.04
CA THR A 107 15.52 1.71 0.24
C THR A 107 16.44 2.93 0.26
N ASN A 108 15.95 4.08 0.75
CA ASN A 108 16.61 5.39 0.68
C ASN A 108 16.98 5.82 -0.76
N LYS A 109 16.32 5.25 -1.76
CA LYS A 109 16.47 5.61 -3.18
C LYS A 109 15.19 6.27 -3.68
N PRO A 110 15.28 7.20 -4.65
CA PRO A 110 14.10 7.69 -5.35
C PRO A 110 13.31 6.53 -5.96
N TYR A 111 11.99 6.58 -5.93
CA TYR A 111 11.16 5.63 -6.68
C TYR A 111 11.45 5.74 -8.18
N THR A 112 11.39 4.63 -8.91
CA THR A 112 11.54 4.63 -10.38
C THR A 112 10.29 5.23 -11.04
N ASN A 113 10.41 5.59 -12.32
CA ASN A 113 9.25 6.11 -13.06
C ASN A 113 8.13 5.07 -13.22
N GLU A 114 8.45 3.78 -13.35
CA GLU A 114 7.44 2.71 -13.38
C GLU A 114 6.71 2.62 -12.04
N GLU A 115 7.44 2.64 -10.92
CA GLU A 115 6.86 2.65 -9.57
C GLU A 115 5.91 3.83 -9.37
N MET A 116 6.29 5.02 -9.87
CA MET A 116 5.46 6.22 -9.83
C MET A 116 4.18 6.12 -10.67
N GLU A 117 4.19 5.37 -11.77
CA GLU A 117 3.00 5.07 -12.58
C GLU A 117 2.08 4.06 -11.86
N ARG A 118 2.63 3.07 -11.15
CA ARG A 118 1.81 2.20 -10.28
C ARG A 118 1.14 2.99 -9.17
N PHE A 119 1.85 3.94 -8.56
CA PHE A 119 1.27 4.82 -7.56
C PHE A 119 0.21 5.78 -8.13
N SER A 120 0.22 6.11 -9.43
CA SER A 120 -0.84 6.94 -9.99
C SER A 120 -2.20 6.24 -9.96
N GLN A 121 -2.21 4.93 -10.26
CA GLN A 121 -3.42 4.12 -10.18
C GLN A 121 -3.94 4.03 -8.74
N LEU A 122 -3.04 3.89 -7.76
CA LEU A 122 -3.42 3.93 -6.34
C LEU A 122 -3.95 5.30 -5.92
N ARG A 123 -3.44 6.40 -6.46
CA ARG A 123 -3.95 7.75 -6.18
C ARG A 123 -5.35 7.98 -6.73
N GLU A 124 -5.72 7.34 -7.85
CA GLU A 124 -7.10 7.40 -8.35
C GLU A 124 -8.08 6.72 -7.38
N ARG A 125 -7.64 5.61 -6.76
CA ARG A 125 -8.44 4.88 -5.76
C ARG A 125 -8.47 5.59 -4.40
N PHE A 126 -7.35 6.18 -4.00
CA PHE A 126 -7.15 6.82 -2.71
C PHE A 126 -6.72 8.29 -2.87
N PRO A 127 -7.57 9.16 -3.43
CA PRO A 127 -7.19 10.54 -3.78
C PRO A 127 -6.80 11.39 -2.57
N ASN A 128 -7.28 11.03 -1.37
CA ASN A 128 -7.05 11.76 -0.13
C ASN A 128 -6.05 11.05 0.80
N ASN A 129 -5.38 9.99 0.35
CA ASN A 129 -4.45 9.22 1.18
C ASN A 129 -3.05 9.82 1.09
N SER A 130 -2.52 10.22 2.25
CA SER A 130 -1.23 10.90 2.36
C SER A 130 -0.02 9.98 2.23
N LEU A 131 -0.22 8.66 2.30
CA LEU A 131 0.84 7.67 2.28
C LEU A 131 1.22 7.25 0.85
N VAL A 132 0.35 7.45 -0.12
CA VAL A 132 0.64 7.10 -1.52
C VAL A 132 1.62 8.12 -2.12
N PRO A 133 2.81 7.70 -2.57
CA PRO A 133 3.82 8.61 -3.10
C PRO A 133 3.32 9.43 -4.31
N LYS A 134 3.67 10.71 -4.32
CA LYS A 134 3.38 11.63 -5.43
C LYS A 134 4.56 12.57 -5.69
N LYS A 135 4.74 12.95 -6.96
CA LYS A 135 5.60 14.07 -7.32
C LYS A 135 5.00 15.35 -6.74
N LEU A 136 5.84 16.13 -6.07
CA LEU A 136 5.48 17.44 -5.51
C LEU A 136 6.23 18.50 -6.28
N SER A 137 5.56 19.61 -6.59
CA SER A 137 6.26 20.81 -7.03
C SER A 137 7.22 21.32 -5.94
N PRO A 138 8.21 22.17 -6.27
CA PRO A 138 9.12 22.73 -5.28
C PRO A 138 8.41 23.43 -4.12
N ALA A 139 7.32 24.17 -4.41
CA ALA A 139 6.52 24.85 -3.41
C ALA A 139 5.77 23.86 -2.49
N GLU A 140 5.19 22.80 -3.04
CA GLU A 140 4.52 21.75 -2.26
C GLU A 140 5.51 20.94 -1.41
N LYS A 141 6.71 20.69 -1.94
CA LYS A 141 7.77 20.00 -1.20
C LYS A 141 8.23 20.81 0.01
N GLU A 142 8.36 22.11 -0.14
CA GLU A 142 8.69 23.01 0.98
C GLU A 142 7.55 23.11 1.99
N ALA A 143 6.30 23.25 1.52
CA ALA A 143 5.13 23.23 2.40
C ALA A 143 5.02 21.93 3.20
N LYS A 144 5.22 20.77 2.55
CA LYS A 144 5.23 19.46 3.21
C LYS A 144 6.34 19.36 4.25
N LYS A 145 7.55 19.83 3.94
CA LYS A 145 8.66 19.85 4.90
C LYS A 145 8.33 20.73 6.12
N GLN A 146 7.68 21.87 5.92
CA GLN A 146 7.23 22.72 7.02
C GLN A 146 6.16 22.04 7.86
N GLU A 147 5.18 21.39 7.25
CA GLU A 147 4.16 20.59 7.94
C GLU A 147 4.80 19.47 8.77
N ASP A 148 5.69 18.67 8.17
CA ASP A 148 6.39 17.57 8.84
C ASP A 148 7.20 18.09 10.05
N ASN A 149 7.84 19.26 9.93
CA ASN A 149 8.55 19.91 11.04
C ASN A 149 7.61 20.37 12.15
N GLN A 150 6.46 20.97 11.81
CA GLN A 150 5.46 21.41 12.80
C GLN A 150 4.86 20.22 13.55
N VAL A 151 4.59 19.11 12.86
CA VAL A 151 4.12 17.87 13.46
C VAL A 151 5.20 17.28 14.39
N ALA A 152 6.46 17.27 13.97
CA ALA A 152 7.56 16.78 14.80
C ALA A 152 7.75 17.62 16.08
N GLU A 153 7.64 18.95 15.96
CA GLU A 153 7.68 19.85 17.11
C GLU A 153 6.48 19.63 18.04
N ALA A 154 5.27 19.53 17.48
CA ALA A 154 4.06 19.25 18.23
C ALA A 154 4.17 17.91 18.99
N ALA A 155 4.70 16.87 18.35
CA ALA A 155 4.95 15.58 18.97
C ALA A 155 5.89 15.71 20.18
N ARG A 156 7.04 16.38 20.02
CA ARG A 156 8.00 16.62 21.11
C ARG A 156 7.35 17.33 22.29
N ASN A 157 6.55 18.37 22.02
CA ASN A 157 5.90 19.14 23.06
C ASN A 157 4.75 18.36 23.74
N VAL A 158 4.04 17.49 23.00
CA VAL A 158 3.01 16.60 23.57
C VAL A 158 3.67 15.61 24.54
N TYR A 159 4.77 14.98 24.14
CA TYR A 159 5.52 14.07 25.01
C TYR A 159 6.13 14.77 26.22
N ALA A 160 6.62 16.00 26.05
CA ALA A 160 7.14 16.84 27.13
C ALA A 160 6.04 17.44 28.02
N ARG A 161 4.76 17.28 27.68
CA ARG A 161 3.60 17.90 28.34
C ARG A 161 3.65 19.43 28.37
N THR A 162 4.28 20.03 27.36
CA THR A 162 4.42 21.49 27.17
C THR A 162 3.67 22.00 25.94
N ALA A 163 2.96 21.13 25.23
CA ALA A 163 2.24 21.48 24.01
C ALA A 163 1.10 22.47 24.26
N SER A 164 0.99 23.45 23.37
CA SER A 164 -0.19 24.30 23.27
C SER A 164 -1.41 23.52 22.75
N PRO A 165 -2.65 23.99 22.97
CA PRO A 165 -3.85 23.34 22.45
C PRO A 165 -3.85 23.18 20.91
N ALA A 166 -3.22 24.12 20.18
CA ALA A 166 -3.05 24.00 18.74
C ALA A 166 -2.11 22.85 18.35
N GLN A 167 -0.99 22.69 19.06
CA GLN A 167 -0.04 21.59 18.84
C GLN A 167 -0.65 20.23 19.20
N ILE A 168 -1.44 20.15 20.28
CA ILE A 168 -2.18 18.93 20.64
C ILE A 168 -3.11 18.52 19.50
N ARG A 169 -3.90 19.47 18.96
CA ARG A 169 -4.78 19.20 17.80
C ARG A 169 -3.99 18.76 16.58
N LEU A 170 -2.92 19.48 16.23
CA LEU A 170 -2.10 19.17 15.07
C LEU A 170 -1.55 17.73 15.15
N TYR A 171 -0.93 17.39 16.27
CA TYR A 171 -0.33 16.08 16.49
C TYR A 171 -1.35 14.95 16.40
N TYR A 172 -2.43 15.01 17.19
CA TYR A 172 -3.40 13.90 17.23
C TYR A 172 -4.24 13.79 15.95
N ASN A 173 -4.56 14.90 15.28
CA ASN A 173 -5.22 14.84 13.98
C ASN A 173 -4.31 14.21 12.92
N HIS A 174 -3.01 14.55 12.93
CA HIS A 174 -2.04 13.94 12.04
C HIS A 174 -1.91 12.42 12.31
N MET A 175 -1.80 12.01 13.57
CA MET A 175 -1.71 10.58 13.94
C MET A 175 -2.97 9.79 13.54
N GLU A 176 -4.15 10.37 13.76
CA GLU A 176 -5.41 9.76 13.36
C GLU A 176 -5.48 9.61 11.84
N LYS A 177 -5.17 10.69 11.10
CA LYS A 177 -5.17 10.68 9.64
C LYS A 177 -4.21 9.65 9.06
N GLN A 178 -2.98 9.57 9.58
CA GLN A 178 -2.03 8.54 9.15
C GLN A 178 -2.55 7.13 9.40
N THR A 179 -3.18 6.88 10.56
CA THR A 179 -3.71 5.55 10.87
C THR A 179 -4.90 5.19 9.99
N LEU A 180 -5.78 6.15 9.69
CA LEU A 180 -6.88 5.98 8.74
C LEU A 180 -6.35 5.69 7.33
N ASP A 181 -5.33 6.41 6.88
CA ASP A 181 -4.72 6.19 5.58
C ASP A 181 -4.08 4.79 5.46
N ARG A 182 -3.46 4.28 6.53
CA ARG A 182 -2.97 2.89 6.58
C ARG A 182 -4.13 1.90 6.50
N MET A 183 -5.20 2.16 7.24
CA MET A 183 -6.38 1.30 7.26
C MET A 183 -7.02 1.18 5.87
N ASP A 184 -7.14 2.28 5.13
CA ASP A 184 -7.70 2.27 3.77
C ASP A 184 -6.91 1.34 2.83
N ILE A 185 -5.59 1.44 2.86
CA ILE A 185 -4.69 0.61 2.03
C ILE A 185 -4.81 -0.87 2.42
N ILE A 186 -4.86 -1.18 3.71
CA ILE A 186 -4.91 -2.56 4.20
C ILE A 186 -6.27 -3.21 4.00
N ASN A 187 -7.36 -2.47 4.16
CA ASN A 187 -8.69 -2.97 3.81
C ASN A 187 -8.74 -3.41 2.34
N TYR A 188 -8.17 -2.58 1.46
CA TYR A 188 -8.12 -2.89 0.05
C TYR A 188 -7.21 -4.08 -0.26
N LEU A 189 -6.04 -4.18 0.39
CA LEU A 189 -5.17 -5.36 0.21
C LEU A 189 -5.84 -6.65 0.67
N VAL A 190 -6.53 -6.62 1.81
CA VAL A 190 -7.34 -7.74 2.31
C VAL A 190 -8.40 -8.11 1.28
N ASP A 191 -9.11 -7.13 0.72
CA ASP A 191 -10.15 -7.37 -0.28
C ASP A 191 -9.61 -7.92 -1.60
N LEU A 192 -8.40 -7.51 -2.01
CA LEU A 192 -7.70 -8.08 -3.17
C LEU A 192 -7.29 -9.54 -2.93
N GLN A 193 -6.83 -9.87 -1.71
CA GLN A 193 -6.35 -11.20 -1.36
C GLN A 193 -7.48 -12.19 -1.06
N LYS A 194 -8.66 -11.72 -0.64
CA LYS A 194 -9.81 -12.57 -0.32
C LYS A 194 -10.16 -13.51 -1.48
N GLY A 195 -10.17 -14.81 -1.19
CA GLY A 195 -10.52 -15.83 -2.17
C GLY A 195 -9.39 -16.16 -3.15
N SER A 196 -8.16 -15.71 -2.85
CA SER A 196 -6.93 -16.13 -3.55
C SER A 196 -6.60 -17.60 -3.32
N GLY A 197 -7.13 -18.20 -2.24
CA GLY A 197 -6.82 -19.57 -1.82
C GLY A 197 -5.57 -19.70 -0.95
N ASP A 198 -4.92 -18.58 -0.60
CA ASP A 198 -3.78 -18.54 0.31
C ASP A 198 -4.23 -18.10 1.72
N GLU A 199 -4.67 -19.08 2.51
CA GLU A 199 -5.17 -18.88 3.87
C GLU A 199 -4.12 -18.28 4.82
N GLU A 200 -2.82 -18.56 4.61
CA GLU A 200 -1.77 -18.05 5.46
C GLU A 200 -1.58 -16.54 5.25
N THR A 201 -1.54 -16.10 3.99
CA THR A 201 -1.45 -14.70 3.62
C THR A 201 -2.70 -13.92 4.04
N GLU A 202 -3.89 -14.48 3.80
CA GLU A 202 -5.15 -13.88 4.27
C GLU A 202 -5.15 -13.67 5.79
N LYS A 203 -4.72 -14.68 6.55
CA LYS A 203 -4.64 -14.58 8.02
C LYS A 203 -3.61 -13.55 8.49
N LYS A 204 -2.44 -13.44 7.84
CA LYS A 204 -1.44 -12.41 8.15
C LYS A 204 -1.98 -11.01 7.92
N LEU A 205 -2.65 -10.78 6.79
CA LEU A 205 -3.29 -9.50 6.48
C LEU A 205 -4.41 -9.17 7.47
N GLN A 206 -5.21 -10.14 7.87
CA GLN A 206 -6.26 -9.95 8.88
C GLN A 206 -5.67 -9.52 10.23
N ASN A 207 -4.59 -10.16 10.68
CA ASN A 207 -3.91 -9.79 11.93
C ASN A 207 -3.37 -8.35 11.88
N ILE A 208 -2.85 -7.93 10.72
CA ILE A 208 -2.37 -6.57 10.50
C ILE A 208 -3.52 -5.57 10.51
N GLN A 209 -4.62 -5.87 9.82
CA GLN A 209 -5.83 -5.06 9.83
C GLN A 209 -6.34 -4.85 11.26
N ASP A 210 -6.40 -5.91 12.07
CA ASP A 210 -6.79 -5.84 13.47
C ASP A 210 -5.81 -4.99 14.30
N SER A 211 -4.51 -5.10 14.03
CA SER A 211 -3.49 -4.28 14.69
C SER A 211 -3.67 -2.79 14.39
N ILE A 212 -3.88 -2.41 13.13
CA ILE A 212 -4.10 -1.01 12.72
C ILE A 212 -5.42 -0.51 13.32
N LYS A 213 -6.45 -1.36 13.40
CA LYS A 213 -7.73 -1.01 14.04
C LYS A 213 -7.56 -0.70 15.52
N ASN A 214 -6.78 -1.51 16.22
CA ASN A 214 -6.46 -1.27 17.63
C ASN A 214 -5.61 0.00 17.80
N GLN A 215 -4.66 0.26 16.90
CA GLN A 215 -3.92 1.53 16.88
C GLN A 215 -4.84 2.73 16.70
N LEU A 216 -5.81 2.66 15.78
CA LEU A 216 -6.76 3.75 15.54
C LEU A 216 -7.58 4.05 16.80
N GLN A 217 -8.11 3.00 17.43
CA GLN A 217 -8.86 3.14 18.68
C GLN A 217 -8.01 3.77 19.79
N GLN A 218 -6.75 3.36 19.90
CA GLN A 218 -5.82 3.93 20.88
C GLN A 218 -5.55 5.41 20.60
N VAL A 219 -5.26 5.77 19.34
CA VAL A 219 -5.05 7.17 18.94
C VAL A 219 -6.28 8.03 19.20
N GLN A 220 -7.48 7.53 18.91
CA GLN A 220 -8.73 8.23 19.19
C GLN A 220 -8.96 8.45 20.68
N LYS A 221 -8.70 7.43 21.49
CA LYS A 221 -8.78 7.54 22.95
C LYS A 221 -7.76 8.53 23.51
N ASP A 222 -6.51 8.48 23.04
CA ASP A 222 -5.46 9.39 23.49
C ASP A 222 -5.74 10.84 23.05
N LYS A 223 -6.29 11.01 21.85
CA LYS A 223 -6.77 12.30 21.34
C LYS A 223 -7.87 12.88 22.23
N GLU A 224 -8.90 12.09 22.54
CA GLU A 224 -10.00 12.53 23.40
C GLU A 224 -9.50 12.93 24.80
N ASN A 225 -8.64 12.10 25.40
CA ASN A 225 -8.05 12.40 26.70
C ASN A 225 -7.20 13.68 26.68
N ALA A 226 -6.38 13.85 25.64
CA ALA A 226 -5.54 15.04 25.50
C ALA A 226 -6.37 16.30 25.26
N PHE A 227 -7.48 16.20 24.54
CA PHE A 227 -8.39 17.32 24.30
C PHE A 227 -9.09 17.72 25.60
N GLN A 228 -9.60 16.75 26.37
CA GLN A 228 -10.18 17.02 27.68
C GLN A 228 -9.18 17.70 28.64
N GLN A 229 -7.93 17.23 28.69
CA GLN A 229 -6.88 17.83 29.52
C GLN A 229 -6.49 19.25 29.08
N ALA A 230 -6.60 19.53 27.78
CA ALA A 230 -6.30 20.83 27.20
C ALA A 230 -7.51 21.80 27.19
N GLY A 231 -8.69 21.36 27.64
CA GLY A 231 -9.93 22.15 27.60
C GLY A 231 -10.44 22.39 26.18
N LEU A 232 -10.29 21.42 25.29
CA LEU A 232 -10.67 21.45 23.87
C LEU A 232 -11.93 20.64 23.56
#